data_AF-A0A1X7UVH6-F1
#
_entry.id   AF-A0A1X7UVH6-F1
#
_cell.length_a   1.000
_cell.length_b   1.000
_cell.length_c   1.000
_cell.angle_alpha   90.00
_cell.angle_beta   90.00
_cell.angle_gamma   90.00
#
_symmetry.space_group_name_H-M   'P 1'
#
loop_
_entity.id
_entity.type
_entity.pdbx_description
1 polymer ?
#
loop_
_entity_poly.entity_id
_entity_poly.type
_entity_poly.pdbx_seq_one_letter_code
_entity_poly.pdbx_strand_id
1 'polypeptide(L)' 'MDSGNDINHMDDVGKTLLNWASAFVTLQMVEYLLENGAYVNRGLKSSSLHYATCFCRPSIAKVLQAHSYKVW' A
#
# COMPACT_ATOMS: atom_id res chain seq x y z
N MET A 1 7.81 5.83 25.20
CA MET A 1 6.98 4.82 24.53
C MET A 1 7.21 5.03 23.05
N ASP A 2 8.16 4.29 22.47
CA ASP A 2 8.26 4.19 21.01
C ASP A 2 7.11 3.29 20.56
N SER A 3 5.91 3.86 20.48
CA SER A 3 4.85 3.33 19.65
C SER A 3 5.22 3.64 18.21
N GLY A 4 6.38 3.14 17.76
CA GLY A 4 6.85 3.28 16.40
C GLY A 4 5.77 2.67 15.52
N ASN A 5 5.00 3.54 14.87
CA ASN A 5 3.84 3.14 14.09
C ASN A 5 4.39 2.41 12.86
N ASP A 6 4.52 1.09 12.95
CA ASP A 6 5.06 0.27 11.88
C ASP A 6 4.19 0.44 10.64
N ILE A 7 4.75 1.11 9.61
CA ILE A 7 4.09 1.40 8.34
C ILE A 7 3.63 0.11 7.62
N ASN A 8 4.24 -1.02 7.98
CA ASN A 8 3.98 -2.35 7.43
C ASN A 8 3.17 -3.24 8.38
N HIS A 9 2.65 -2.67 9.47
CA HIS A 9 1.72 -3.36 10.37
C HIS A 9 0.53 -3.90 9.56
N MET A 10 0.10 -5.10 9.92
CA MET A 10 -1.09 -5.74 9.37
C MET A 10 -2.16 -5.79 10.42
N ASP A 11 -3.39 -5.44 10.03
CA ASP A 11 -4.57 -5.67 10.84
C ASP A 11 -4.92 -7.17 10.94
N ASP A 12 -5.98 -7.49 11.69
CA ASP A 12 -6.44 -8.86 11.95
C ASP A 12 -6.89 -9.62 10.69
N VAL A 13 -7.11 -8.91 9.56
CA VAL A 13 -7.45 -9.52 8.27
C VAL A 13 -6.25 -9.59 7.32
N GLY A 14 -5.05 -9.29 7.82
CA GLY A 14 -3.78 -9.41 7.08
C GLY A 14 -3.58 -8.31 6.05
N LYS A 15 -4.14 -7.11 6.30
CA LYS A 15 -4.04 -5.94 5.41
C LYS A 15 -3.20 -4.85 6.05
N THR A 16 -2.34 -4.27 5.23
CA THR A 16 -1.55 -3.10 5.62
C THR A 16 -2.33 -1.80 5.42
N LEU A 17 -1.86 -0.71 6.00
CA LEU A 17 -2.40 0.62 5.72
C LEU A 17 -2.32 0.96 4.22
N LEU A 18 -1.28 0.51 3.52
CA LEU A 18 -1.15 0.70 2.07
C LEU A 18 -2.23 -0.07 1.28
N ASN A 19 -2.66 -1.25 1.72
CA ASN A 19 -3.77 -1.98 1.08
C ASN A 19 -5.06 -1.16 1.13
N TRP A 20 -5.41 -0.65 2.30
CA TRP A 20 -6.62 0.17 2.49
C TRP A 20 -6.52 1.50 1.72
N ALA A 21 -5.37 2.16 1.80
CA ALA A 21 -5.11 3.41 1.07
C ALA A 21 -5.26 3.23 -0.44
N SER A 22 -4.91 2.07 -0.97
CA SER A 22 -5.00 1.78 -2.40
C SER A 22 -6.44 1.75 -2.92
N ALA A 23 -7.41 1.37 -2.08
CA ALA A 23 -8.83 1.34 -2.43
C ALA A 23 -9.56 2.64 -2.10
N PHE A 24 -9.30 3.25 -0.93
CA PHE A 24 -10.24 4.21 -0.35
C PHE A 24 -9.68 5.62 -0.12
N VAL A 25 -8.37 5.84 -0.20
CA VAL A 25 -7.75 7.12 0.22
C VAL A 25 -7.29 7.96 -0.98
N THR A 26 -6.56 9.05 -0.80
CA THR A 26 -6.02 9.86 -1.91
C THR A 26 -4.71 9.29 -2.46
N LEU A 27 -4.31 9.74 -3.66
CA LEU A 27 -3.01 9.41 -4.24
C LEU A 27 -1.85 9.89 -3.37
N GLN A 28 -1.97 11.10 -2.79
CA GLN A 28 -0.93 11.68 -1.93
C GLN A 28 -0.65 10.82 -0.69
N MET A 29 -1.70 10.20 -0.10
CA MET A 29 -1.50 9.29 1.02
C MET A 29 -0.76 8.02 0.59
N VAL A 30 -1.08 7.49 -0.60
CA VAL A 30 -0.37 6.32 -1.14
C VAL A 30 1.11 6.63 -1.37
N GLU A 31 1.42 7.79 -1.96
CA GLU A 31 2.79 8.25 -2.17
C GLU A 31 3.53 8.43 -0.85
N TYR A 32 2.91 9.11 0.12
CA TYR A 32 3.46 9.26 1.47
C TYR A 32 3.81 7.91 2.12
N LEU A 33 2.89 6.93 2.06
CA LEU A 33 3.16 5.60 2.62
C LEU A 33 4.34 4.90 1.93
N LEU A 34 4.43 5.00 0.59
CA LEU A 34 5.52 4.41 -0.18
C LEU A 34 6.86 5.07 0.13
N GLU A 35 6.89 6.39 0.25
CA GLU A 35 8.09 7.16 0.64
C GLU A 35 8.57 6.82 2.05
N ASN A 36 7.65 6.46 2.94
CA ASN A 36 7.96 6.01 4.30
C ASN A 36 8.23 4.49 4.41
N GLY A 37 8.42 3.79 3.28
CA GLY A 37 8.86 2.40 3.27
C GLY A 37 7.74 1.35 3.36
N ALA A 38 6.51 1.71 3.00
CA ALA A 38 5.43 0.74 2.89
C ALA A 38 5.69 -0.28 1.76
N TYR A 39 5.60 -1.56 2.11
CA TYR A 39 5.80 -2.67 1.19
C TYR A 39 4.53 -2.96 0.38
N VAL A 40 4.61 -2.79 -0.94
CA VAL A 40 3.50 -2.99 -1.89
C VAL A 40 2.85 -4.38 -1.80
N ASN A 41 3.66 -5.40 -1.45
CA ASN A 41 3.27 -6.82 -1.46
C ASN A 41 3.20 -7.45 -0.06
N ARG A 42 3.13 -6.66 1.01
CA ARG A 42 3.15 -7.19 2.39
C ARG A 42 1.85 -7.85 2.84
N GLY A 43 0.71 -7.45 2.27
CA GLY A 43 -0.60 -8.01 2.64
C GLY A 43 -0.71 -9.52 2.33
N LEU A 44 -1.35 -10.28 3.22
CA LEU A 44 -1.32 -11.75 3.22
C LEU A 44 -2.02 -12.40 2.00
N LYS A 45 -3.12 -11.83 1.53
CA LYS A 45 -3.98 -12.44 0.48
C LYS A 45 -4.16 -11.58 -0.78
N SER A 46 -3.90 -10.29 -0.68
CA SER A 46 -4.07 -9.37 -1.81
C SER A 46 -3.06 -8.24 -1.66
N SER A 47 -2.32 -7.96 -2.73
CA SER A 47 -1.39 -6.84 -2.78
C SER A 47 -2.12 -5.51 -2.82
N SER A 48 -1.41 -4.43 -2.52
CA SER A 48 -1.95 -3.06 -2.66
C SER A 48 -2.42 -2.80 -4.09
N LEU A 49 -1.74 -3.38 -5.09
CA LEU A 49 -2.14 -3.29 -6.49
C LEU A 49 -3.49 -3.96 -6.76
N HIS A 50 -3.75 -5.13 -6.16
CA HIS A 50 -5.04 -5.83 -6.30
C HIS A 50 -6.22 -4.95 -5.85
N TYR A 51 -6.05 -4.25 -4.71
CA TYR A 51 -7.05 -3.29 -4.24
C TYR A 51 -7.22 -2.12 -5.22
N ALA A 52 -6.12 -1.53 -5.70
CA ALA A 52 -6.21 -0.44 -6.67
C ALA A 52 -6.96 -0.86 -7.95
N THR A 53 -6.76 -2.09 -8.43
CA THR A 53 -7.46 -2.61 -9.61
C THR A 53 -8.94 -2.92 -9.34
N CYS A 54 -9.27 -3.56 -8.21
CA CYS A 54 -10.65 -3.93 -7.88
C CYS A 54 -11.56 -2.71 -7.66
N PHE A 55 -10.98 -1.60 -7.21
CA PHE A 55 -11.72 -0.37 -6.94
C PHE A 55 -11.59 0.68 -8.06
N CYS A 56 -11.09 0.29 -9.24
CA CYS A 56 -10.96 1.16 -10.42
C CYS A 56 -10.12 2.42 -10.16
N ARG A 57 -8.91 2.25 -9.59
CA ARG A 57 -8.02 3.34 -9.16
C ARG A 57 -6.78 3.41 -10.04
N PRO A 58 -6.90 3.83 -11.33
CA PRO A 58 -5.83 3.68 -12.32
C PRO A 58 -4.55 4.45 -11.97
N SER A 59 -4.66 5.67 -11.41
CA SER A 59 -3.49 6.46 -11.01
C SER A 59 -2.67 5.79 -9.90
N ILE A 60 -3.36 5.20 -8.93
CA ILE A 60 -2.72 4.48 -7.81
C ILE A 60 -2.14 3.15 -8.28
N ALA A 61 -2.84 2.43 -9.16
CA ALA A 61 -2.31 1.21 -9.76
C ALA A 61 -0.98 1.47 -10.49
N LYS A 62 -0.88 2.57 -11.24
CA LYS A 62 0.36 2.99 -11.91
C LYS A 62 1.49 3.27 -10.93
N VAL A 63 1.22 3.99 -9.84
CA VAL A 63 2.24 4.30 -8.81
C VAL A 63 2.73 3.03 -8.10
N LEU A 64 1.81 2.17 -7.67
CA LEU A 64 2.17 0.91 -7.01
C LEU A 64 2.96 -0.02 -7.94
N GLN A 65 2.60 -0.05 -9.23
CA GLN A 65 3.33 -0.81 -10.25
C GLN A 65 4.75 -0.26 -10.42
N ALA A 66 4.92 1.07 -10.52
CA ALA A 66 6.24 1.70 -10.63
C ALA A 66 7.14 1.39 -9.41
N HIS A 67 6.58 1.37 -8.20
CA HIS A 67 7.32 1.04 -6.99
C HIS A 67 7.63 -0.46 -6.86
N SER A 68 6.83 -1.34 -7.47
CA SER A 68 7.08 -2.79 -7.45
C SER A 68 8.30 -3.20 -8.28
N TYR A 69 8.70 -2.40 -9.27
CA TYR A 69 9.87 -2.67 -10.12
C TYR A 69 11.18 -2.03 -9.63
N LYS A 70 11.14 -1.20 -8.57
CA LYS A 70 12.32 -0.52 -7.99
C LYS A 70 13.14 -1.40 -7.03
N VAL A 71 13.00 -2.72 -7.09
CA VAL A 71 13.70 -3.66 -6.21
C VAL A 71 14.82 -4.36 -6.99
N TRP A 72 15.90 -3.63 -7.30
CA TRP A 72 17.24 -4.15 -7.64
C TRP A 72 18.28 -3.17 -7.12
#